data_AF-N1WYP0-F1
#
_entry.id   AF-N1WYP0-F1
#
_cell.length_a   1.000
_cell.length_b   1.000
_cell.length_c   1.000
_cell.angle_alpha   90.00
_cell.angle_beta   90.00
_cell.angle_gamma   90.00
#
_symmetry.space_group_name_H-M   'P 1'
#
loop_
_entity.id
_entity.type
_entity.pdbx_description
1 polymer ?
#
loop_
_entity_poly.entity_id
_entity_poly.type
_entity_poly.pdbx_seq_one_letter_code
_entity_poly.pdbx_strand_id
1 'polypeptide(L)'
;MKKMKTLSLLLLVGFIFTACSEDDNGIGNPGPALDFISYDLGEKSDSGVSGVATFNELQGGAVQLIIEVVGTSAGNMHPAHIHMNSAFEGGSIIVPLEDVDGATGLSITEFSSDVDGNSISFEDIEGLDAYINVHLSANALGTIVAQGDIGENDLTGEEKSYDLGEKDVAGISGTVLFQERVNGFALATISLDGTPADGTHPAHIHMNSALEGGGIIFTFNPVNGATGMSVTDTSESAQTGEDPLIYTDIVEIDAYVNVHLSASALGTIVAQGDIGENGLTGEEKSYDLDEKDAPGISGTVLFQERENGEALATISLVGTPDGGVHPAHIHSGNAAVGGPVILTFTSVDGTTGMSQSNVAELNDGTEFGYADVLDVDGYVNVHLSATQIQTIVAQGDIGANVE
;
A
#
# COMPACT_ATOMS: atom_id res chain seq x y z
N MET A 1 18.12 15.38 17.40
CA MET A 1 18.18 13.96 17.77
C MET A 1 18.68 13.19 16.55
N LYS A 2 19.80 12.46 16.69
CA LYS A 2 20.50 11.81 15.58
C LYS A 2 19.71 10.57 15.15
N LYS A 3 19.30 10.52 13.88
CA LYS A 3 18.77 9.32 13.24
C LYS A 3 19.88 8.26 13.18
N MET A 4 19.68 7.13 13.82
CA MET A 4 20.54 5.95 13.69
C MET A 4 20.11 5.20 12.44
N LYS A 5 21.00 5.10 11.45
CA LYS A 5 20.85 4.19 10.32
C LYS A 5 21.24 2.80 10.81
N THR A 6 20.30 1.87 10.76
CA THR A 6 20.55 0.45 11.01
C THR A 6 21.33 -0.10 9.82
N LEU A 7 22.58 -0.51 10.07
CA LEU A 7 23.45 -1.11 9.07
C LEU A 7 23.32 -2.64 9.23
N SER A 8 22.51 -3.29 8.40
CA SER A 8 22.48 -4.75 8.31
C SER A 8 23.78 -5.25 7.70
N LEU A 9 24.59 -5.90 8.51
CA LEU A 9 25.83 -6.56 8.10
C LEU A 9 25.49 -8.01 7.74
N LEU A 10 25.36 -8.30 6.44
CA LEU A 10 25.22 -9.65 5.91
C LEU A 10 26.55 -10.39 6.13
N LEU A 11 26.60 -11.28 7.13
CA LEU A 11 27.77 -12.11 7.41
C LEU A 11 27.68 -13.39 6.56
N LEU A 12 28.27 -13.36 5.36
CA LEU A 12 28.45 -14.56 4.54
C LEU A 12 29.50 -15.47 5.20
N VAL A 13 29.06 -16.46 5.97
CA VAL A 13 29.95 -17.50 6.50
C VAL A 13 30.19 -18.55 5.42
N GLY A 14 31.35 -18.49 4.78
CA GLY A 14 31.79 -19.53 3.86
C GLY A 14 32.12 -20.82 4.61
N PHE A 15 31.35 -21.88 4.36
CA PHE A 15 31.68 -23.23 4.82
C PHE A 15 32.92 -23.76 4.09
N ILE A 16 34.03 -23.94 4.82
CA ILE A 16 35.19 -24.70 4.36
C ILE A 16 34.97 -26.16 4.77
N PHE A 17 34.66 -27.03 3.80
CA PHE A 17 34.65 -28.48 4.03
C PHE A 17 36.09 -28.99 4.11
N THR A 18 36.55 -29.30 5.32
CA THR A 18 37.75 -30.13 5.52
C THR A 18 37.35 -31.60 5.40
N ALA A 19 37.81 -32.26 4.33
CA ALA A 19 37.70 -33.70 4.17
C ALA A 19 38.57 -34.42 5.21
N CYS A 20 37.93 -35.15 6.13
CA CYS A 20 38.57 -36.14 6.99
C CYS A 20 38.00 -37.52 6.65
N SER A 21 38.92 -38.48 6.55
CA SER A 21 38.77 -39.86 6.09
C SER A 21 37.92 -40.74 7.02
N GLU A 22 37.09 -41.57 6.37
CA GLU A 22 36.59 -42.91 6.74
C GLU A 22 36.51 -43.28 8.24
N ASP A 23 35.27 -43.34 8.76
CA ASP A 23 34.80 -44.56 9.43
C ASP A 23 33.25 -44.63 9.37
N ASP A 24 32.78 -45.80 8.97
CA ASP A 24 31.42 -46.18 8.60
C ASP A 24 30.51 -46.33 9.84
N ASN A 25 29.50 -45.48 9.99
CA ASN A 25 28.31 -45.71 10.83
C ASN A 25 27.15 -44.78 10.39
N GLY A 26 26.44 -45.22 9.35
CA GLY A 26 24.99 -45.04 9.13
C GLY A 26 24.29 -43.79 9.68
N ILE A 27 24.62 -42.61 9.15
CA ILE A 27 23.65 -41.57 8.76
C ILE A 27 24.14 -41.08 7.41
N GLY A 28 23.33 -41.18 6.37
CA GLY A 28 23.73 -40.76 5.02
C GLY A 28 24.20 -39.32 5.08
N ASN A 29 25.44 -39.07 4.69
CA ASN A 29 25.90 -37.71 4.44
C ASN A 29 24.98 -37.16 3.34
N PRO A 30 24.09 -36.19 3.61
CA PRO A 30 23.29 -35.61 2.54
C PRO A 30 24.30 -35.04 1.55
N GLY A 31 24.16 -35.43 0.27
CA GLY A 31 25.03 -34.91 -0.78
C GLY A 31 25.02 -33.38 -0.77
N PRO A 32 25.96 -32.71 -1.45
CA PRO A 32 25.92 -31.26 -1.56
C PRO A 32 24.56 -30.82 -2.11
N ALA A 33 23.96 -29.78 -1.50
CA ALA A 33 22.77 -29.14 -2.04
C ALA A 33 23.03 -28.72 -3.48
N LEU A 34 22.13 -29.10 -4.38
CA LEU A 34 22.26 -28.80 -5.82
C LEU A 34 21.77 -27.38 -6.11
N ASP A 35 20.64 -27.02 -5.50
CA ASP A 35 20.02 -25.70 -5.56
C ASP A 35 19.34 -25.36 -4.22
N PHE A 36 19.02 -24.09 -4.00
CA PHE A 36 18.32 -23.63 -2.80
C PHE A 36 17.45 -22.40 -3.05
N ILE A 37 16.37 -22.26 -2.26
CA ILE A 37 15.52 -21.07 -2.17
C ILE A 37 15.25 -20.76 -0.70
N SER A 38 15.05 -19.48 -0.35
CA SER A 38 14.84 -19.05 1.03
C SER A 38 13.69 -18.07 1.15
N TYR A 39 12.96 -18.16 2.26
CA TYR A 39 11.81 -17.33 2.60
C TYR A 39 11.95 -16.75 3.99
N ASP A 40 11.53 -15.51 4.18
CA ASP A 40 11.60 -14.83 5.48
C ASP A 40 10.47 -15.31 6.39
N LEU A 41 10.80 -15.57 7.66
CA LEU A 41 9.85 -15.83 8.73
C LEU A 41 9.74 -14.61 9.64
N GLY A 42 8.70 -13.82 9.42
CA GLY A 42 8.38 -12.63 10.20
C GLY A 42 7.92 -12.96 11.61
N GLU A 43 8.19 -12.05 12.54
CA GLU A 43 7.80 -12.17 13.94
C GLU A 43 6.28 -12.11 14.12
N LYS A 44 5.76 -12.91 15.06
CA LYS A 44 4.35 -12.89 15.47
C LYS A 44 4.23 -12.93 17.00
N SER A 45 3.14 -12.34 17.48
CA SER A 45 2.69 -12.38 18.88
C SER A 45 3.63 -11.67 19.88
N ASP A 46 4.34 -10.62 19.46
CA ASP A 46 5.36 -9.90 20.25
C ASP A 46 6.39 -10.84 20.89
N SER A 47 6.66 -11.97 20.24
CA SER A 47 7.55 -13.03 20.69
C SER A 47 9.03 -12.63 20.56
N GLY A 48 9.33 -11.72 19.62
CA GLY A 48 10.70 -11.39 19.24
C GLY A 48 11.42 -12.50 18.46
N VAL A 49 10.67 -13.52 17.99
CA VAL A 49 11.21 -14.63 17.19
C VAL A 49 11.03 -14.32 15.71
N SER A 50 12.10 -14.35 14.94
CA SER A 50 12.07 -14.23 13.47
C SER A 50 13.24 -14.97 12.86
N GLY A 51 13.19 -15.25 11.55
CA GLY A 51 14.23 -16.04 10.91
C GLY A 51 14.03 -16.24 9.43
N VAL A 52 14.64 -17.31 8.91
CA VAL A 52 14.60 -17.70 7.50
C VAL A 52 14.33 -19.20 7.40
N ALA A 53 13.57 -19.58 6.39
CA ALA A 53 13.35 -20.96 5.98
C ALA A 53 14.03 -21.21 4.64
N THR A 54 15.02 -22.11 4.59
CA THR A 54 15.78 -22.45 3.38
C THR A 54 15.47 -23.86 2.92
N PHE A 55 14.92 -23.98 1.72
CA PHE A 55 14.74 -25.25 1.02
C PHE A 55 15.97 -25.55 0.18
N ASN A 56 16.45 -26.79 0.21
CA ASN A 56 17.59 -27.26 -0.56
C ASN A 56 17.21 -28.51 -1.36
N GLU A 57 17.64 -28.58 -2.61
CA GLU A 57 17.53 -29.78 -3.42
C GLU A 57 18.63 -30.78 -3.00
N LEU A 58 18.22 -31.96 -2.51
CA LEU A 58 19.15 -33.03 -2.19
C LEU A 58 19.37 -33.99 -3.38
N GLN A 59 20.55 -34.60 -3.39
CA GLN A 59 20.84 -35.68 -4.33
C GLN A 59 19.87 -36.86 -4.13
N GLY A 60 19.03 -37.12 -5.12
CA GLY A 60 17.95 -38.12 -5.04
C GLY A 60 16.54 -37.53 -5.13
N GLY A 61 16.42 -36.20 -5.23
CA GLY A 61 15.15 -35.49 -5.48
C GLY A 61 14.31 -35.23 -4.23
N ALA A 62 14.84 -35.52 -3.04
CA ALA A 62 14.23 -35.10 -1.78
C ALA A 62 14.55 -33.62 -1.51
N VAL A 63 13.68 -32.96 -0.76
CA VAL A 63 13.84 -31.57 -0.32
C VAL A 63 14.29 -31.56 1.13
N GLN A 64 15.30 -30.75 1.45
CA GLN A 64 15.68 -30.45 2.83
C GLN A 64 15.27 -29.02 3.17
N LEU A 65 14.39 -28.86 4.15
CA LEU A 65 14.04 -27.57 4.73
C LEU A 65 14.82 -27.35 6.02
N ILE A 66 15.58 -26.24 6.05
CA ILE A 66 16.26 -25.73 7.23
C ILE A 66 15.52 -24.48 7.70
N ILE A 67 15.01 -24.48 8.92
CA ILE A 67 14.50 -23.26 9.57
C ILE A 67 15.57 -22.78 10.55
N GLU A 68 15.98 -21.51 10.41
CA GLU A 68 16.88 -20.83 11.33
C GLU A 68 16.19 -19.57 11.87
N VAL A 69 15.87 -19.57 13.17
CA VAL A 69 15.24 -18.43 13.86
C VAL A 69 16.11 -17.92 15.01
N VAL A 70 16.01 -16.63 15.29
CA VAL A 70 16.57 -15.99 16.48
C VAL A 70 15.46 -15.66 17.47
N GLY A 71 15.83 -15.30 18.71
CA GLY A 71 14.85 -14.88 19.73
C GLY A 71 14.22 -16.02 20.54
N THR A 72 14.58 -17.28 20.26
CA THR A 72 14.15 -18.44 21.05
C THR A 72 14.96 -18.61 22.35
N SER A 73 14.57 -19.56 23.20
CA SER A 73 15.24 -19.82 24.49
C SER A 73 15.43 -21.32 24.74
N ALA A 74 16.61 -21.68 25.26
CA ALA A 74 16.99 -23.06 25.54
C ALA A 74 16.01 -23.76 26.49
N GLY A 75 15.74 -25.05 26.20
CA GLY A 75 14.80 -25.87 26.96
C GLY A 75 13.38 -25.87 26.41
N ASN A 76 13.12 -25.11 25.33
CA ASN A 76 11.86 -25.15 24.58
C ASN A 76 12.07 -25.86 23.24
N MET A 77 11.01 -26.50 22.77
CA MET A 77 10.88 -27.00 21.40
C MET A 77 9.66 -26.33 20.78
N HIS A 78 9.81 -25.86 19.55
CA HIS A 78 8.81 -25.09 18.85
C HIS A 78 8.33 -25.90 17.64
N PRO A 79 7.14 -26.53 17.70
CA PRO A 79 6.58 -27.21 16.55
C PRO A 79 6.50 -26.30 15.34
N ALA A 80 6.73 -26.86 14.16
CA ALA A 80 6.66 -26.11 12.91
C ALA A 80 5.98 -26.95 11.82
N HIS A 81 5.32 -26.27 10.88
CA HIS A 81 4.57 -26.93 9.82
C HIS A 81 4.57 -26.06 8.56
N ILE A 82 4.51 -26.72 7.39
CA ILE A 82 4.06 -26.10 6.15
C ILE A 82 2.55 -26.31 6.05
N HIS A 83 1.82 -25.23 5.80
CA HIS A 83 0.38 -25.20 5.62
C HIS A 83 0.03 -24.82 4.17
N MET A 84 -1.14 -25.23 3.69
CA MET A 84 -1.72 -24.80 2.41
C MET A 84 -2.29 -23.37 2.48
N ASN A 85 -2.46 -22.72 1.33
CA ASN A 85 -2.93 -21.36 1.11
C ASN A 85 -1.92 -20.29 1.57
N SER A 86 -2.29 -19.02 1.54
CA SER A 86 -1.53 -17.97 2.22
C SER A 86 -1.68 -18.03 3.75
N ALA A 87 -0.73 -17.45 4.47
CA ALA A 87 -0.77 -17.26 5.91
C ALA A 87 -1.99 -16.46 6.38
N PHE A 88 -2.51 -15.59 5.50
CA PHE A 88 -3.69 -14.76 5.76
C PHE A 88 -4.97 -15.61 5.74
N GLU A 89 -5.17 -16.44 4.72
CA GLU A 89 -6.33 -17.32 4.59
C GLU A 89 -6.26 -18.48 5.58
N GLY A 90 -5.04 -18.96 5.84
CA GLY A 90 -4.76 -20.16 6.60
C GLY A 90 -5.14 -21.43 5.86
N GLY A 91 -4.70 -22.58 6.39
CA GLY A 91 -5.00 -23.85 5.77
C GLY A 91 -4.55 -25.07 6.57
N SER A 92 -4.83 -26.24 6.01
CA SER A 92 -4.43 -27.52 6.60
C SER A 92 -2.91 -27.68 6.51
N ILE A 93 -2.34 -28.45 7.44
CA ILE A 93 -0.93 -28.83 7.40
C ILE A 93 -0.71 -29.78 6.22
N ILE A 94 0.26 -29.46 5.36
CA ILE A 94 0.68 -30.31 4.23
C ILE A 94 2.00 -31.03 4.51
N VAL A 95 2.90 -30.43 5.30
CA VAL A 95 4.16 -31.07 5.71
C VAL A 95 4.42 -30.79 7.19
N PRO A 96 4.42 -31.81 8.07
CA PRO A 96 4.90 -31.65 9.43
C PRO A 96 6.42 -31.54 9.42
N LEU A 97 6.96 -30.59 10.18
CA LEU A 97 8.39 -30.37 10.29
C LEU A 97 8.90 -30.86 11.63
N GLU A 98 10.20 -31.12 11.70
CA GLU A 98 10.88 -31.29 12.98
C GLU A 98 10.76 -30.01 13.80
N ASP A 99 10.60 -30.15 15.13
CA ASP A 99 10.50 -29.00 16.02
C ASP A 99 11.78 -28.14 15.95
N VAL A 100 11.62 -26.81 15.94
CA VAL A 100 12.75 -25.88 16.09
C VAL A 100 13.26 -25.96 17.53
N ASP A 101 14.54 -26.29 17.70
CA ASP A 101 15.21 -26.35 19.00
C ASP A 101 15.44 -24.92 19.53
N GLY A 102 14.84 -24.59 20.67
CA GLY A 102 14.94 -23.24 21.24
C GLY A 102 16.33 -22.84 21.74
N ALA A 103 17.27 -23.78 21.89
CA ALA A 103 18.65 -23.47 22.25
C ALA A 103 19.49 -23.03 21.04
N THR A 104 19.22 -23.59 19.86
CA THR A 104 19.98 -23.34 18.63
C THR A 104 19.24 -22.46 17.65
N GLY A 105 17.91 -22.42 17.71
CA GLY A 105 17.05 -21.79 16.72
C GLY A 105 16.89 -22.61 15.44
N LEU A 106 17.31 -23.88 15.42
CA LEU A 106 17.38 -24.69 14.20
C LEU A 106 16.32 -25.79 14.17
N SER A 107 15.72 -26.00 13.00
CA SER A 107 15.03 -27.23 12.58
C SER A 107 15.55 -27.66 11.21
N ILE A 108 15.68 -28.97 11.00
CA ILE A 108 16.05 -29.57 9.71
C ILE A 108 15.10 -30.71 9.44
N THR A 109 14.35 -30.62 8.34
CA THR A 109 13.39 -31.64 7.90
C THR A 109 13.69 -32.06 6.47
N GLU A 110 13.70 -33.36 6.20
CA GLU A 110 13.79 -33.90 4.84
C GLU A 110 12.46 -34.55 4.45
N PHE A 111 11.94 -34.22 3.27
CA PHE A 111 10.68 -34.76 2.77
C PHE A 111 10.68 -34.86 1.24
N SER A 112 9.76 -35.66 0.71
CA SER A 112 9.51 -35.79 -0.73
C SER A 112 8.02 -35.92 -1.06
N SER A 113 7.16 -35.80 -0.06
CA SER A 113 5.71 -35.84 -0.21
C SER A 113 5.00 -35.06 0.89
N ASP A 114 3.75 -34.67 0.63
CA ASP A 114 2.83 -34.16 1.65
C ASP A 114 2.27 -35.30 2.54
N VAL A 115 1.43 -34.91 3.50
CA VAL A 115 0.73 -35.83 4.42
C VAL A 115 -0.25 -36.79 3.75
N ASP A 116 -0.71 -36.47 2.54
CA ASP A 116 -1.62 -37.31 1.75
C ASP A 116 -0.85 -38.25 0.79
N GLY A 117 0.47 -38.12 0.73
CA GLY A 117 1.37 -38.94 -0.08
C GLY A 117 1.55 -38.42 -1.52
N ASN A 118 1.13 -37.19 -1.81
CA ASN A 118 1.44 -36.54 -3.09
C ASN A 118 2.91 -36.09 -3.08
N SER A 119 3.62 -36.31 -4.19
CA SER A 119 5.03 -35.94 -4.30
C SER A 119 5.22 -34.43 -4.22
N ILE A 120 6.25 -33.97 -3.51
CA ILE A 120 6.76 -32.59 -3.53
C ILE A 120 8.25 -32.66 -3.88
N SER A 121 8.62 -32.09 -5.02
CA SER A 121 10.00 -31.91 -5.47
C SER A 121 10.50 -30.51 -5.14
N PHE A 122 11.80 -30.26 -5.35
CA PHE A 122 12.36 -28.92 -5.14
C PHE A 122 11.79 -27.91 -6.13
N GLU A 123 11.58 -28.33 -7.38
CA GLU A 123 10.99 -27.51 -8.43
C GLU A 123 9.54 -27.11 -8.15
N ASP A 124 8.84 -27.86 -7.29
CA ASP A 124 7.47 -27.53 -6.90
C ASP A 124 7.42 -26.39 -5.87
N ILE A 125 8.52 -26.10 -5.14
CA ILE A 125 8.52 -25.19 -3.99
C ILE A 125 8.11 -23.76 -4.36
N GLU A 126 8.60 -23.23 -5.48
CA GLU A 126 8.22 -21.88 -5.97
C GLU A 126 6.75 -21.78 -6.37
N GLY A 127 6.13 -22.91 -6.76
CA GLY A 127 4.73 -23.00 -7.17
C GLY A 127 3.78 -23.40 -6.03
N LEU A 128 4.26 -23.50 -4.78
CA LEU A 128 3.40 -23.86 -3.67
C LEU A 128 2.54 -22.67 -3.25
N ASP A 129 1.24 -22.88 -3.23
CA ASP A 129 0.31 -22.05 -2.48
C ASP A 129 0.35 -22.47 -1.00
N ALA A 130 1.34 -21.93 -0.27
CA ALA A 130 1.64 -22.38 1.09
C ALA A 130 2.25 -21.27 1.98
N TYR A 131 2.32 -21.57 3.27
CA TYR A 131 3.02 -20.78 4.28
C TYR A 131 3.60 -21.65 5.39
N ILE A 132 4.58 -21.12 6.13
CA ILE A 132 5.24 -21.78 7.26
C ILE A 132 4.80 -21.13 8.57
N ASN A 133 4.50 -21.95 9.57
CA ASN A 133 4.30 -21.53 10.95
C ASN A 133 5.37 -22.12 11.86
N VAL A 134 5.83 -21.31 12.82
CA VAL A 134 6.56 -21.76 14.01
C VAL A 134 5.73 -21.44 15.23
N HIS A 135 5.40 -22.45 16.03
CA HIS A 135 4.52 -22.34 17.19
C HIS A 135 5.29 -22.09 18.48
N LEU A 136 4.62 -21.51 19.49
CA LEU A 136 5.26 -21.23 20.79
C LEU A 136 5.71 -22.50 21.51
N SER A 137 4.87 -23.55 21.54
CA SER A 137 5.21 -24.88 22.09
C SER A 137 4.14 -25.91 21.74
N ALA A 138 4.43 -27.19 21.96
CA ALA A 138 3.44 -28.29 21.80
C ALA A 138 2.18 -28.14 22.67
N ASN A 139 2.25 -27.41 23.80
CA ASN A 139 1.08 -27.14 24.65
C ASN A 139 0.35 -25.84 24.27
N ALA A 140 0.88 -25.07 23.32
CA ALA A 140 0.40 -23.75 22.91
C ALA A 140 0.44 -23.59 21.38
N LEU A 141 -0.06 -24.59 20.64
CA LEU A 141 -0.08 -24.59 19.17
C LEU A 141 -0.91 -23.44 18.58
N GLY A 142 -1.86 -22.87 19.32
CA GLY A 142 -2.62 -21.70 18.86
C GLY A 142 -1.82 -20.40 18.84
N THR A 143 -0.61 -20.37 19.41
CA THR A 143 0.25 -19.18 19.46
C THR A 143 1.39 -19.35 18.47
N ILE A 144 1.40 -18.52 17.43
CA ILE A 144 2.45 -18.46 16.41
C ILE A 144 3.51 -17.44 16.84
N VAL A 145 4.79 -17.82 16.79
CA VAL A 145 5.92 -16.96 17.14
C VAL A 145 6.66 -16.44 15.91
N ALA A 146 6.70 -17.22 14.83
CA ALA A 146 7.19 -16.76 13.53
C ALA A 146 6.37 -17.37 12.40
N GLN A 147 6.20 -16.64 11.30
CA GLN A 147 5.39 -17.04 10.16
C GLN A 147 5.91 -16.39 8.86
N GLY A 148 5.84 -17.11 7.75
CA GLY A 148 6.16 -16.57 6.43
C GLY A 148 5.37 -17.27 5.34
N ASP A 149 4.88 -16.51 4.37
CA ASP A 149 4.37 -17.02 3.11
C ASP A 149 5.54 -17.62 2.29
N ILE A 150 5.27 -18.67 1.51
CA ILE A 150 6.26 -19.30 0.64
C ILE A 150 5.66 -19.54 -0.75
N GLY A 151 6.52 -19.86 -1.72
CA GLY A 151 6.11 -20.19 -3.08
C GLY A 151 5.34 -19.04 -3.74
N GLU A 152 4.16 -19.33 -4.26
CA GLU A 152 3.31 -18.37 -4.98
C GLU A 152 2.85 -17.20 -4.10
N ASN A 153 2.82 -17.40 -2.78
CA ASN A 153 2.44 -16.38 -1.82
C ASN A 153 3.60 -15.49 -1.39
N ASP A 154 4.84 -15.82 -1.71
CA ASP A 154 5.97 -14.98 -1.28
C ASP A 154 5.86 -13.57 -1.88
N LEU A 155 6.38 -12.57 -1.16
CA LEU A 155 6.38 -11.19 -1.62
C LEU A 155 7.57 -10.97 -2.56
N THR A 156 7.33 -10.30 -3.70
CA THR A 156 8.41 -9.96 -4.64
C THR A 156 9.34 -8.87 -4.09
N GLY A 157 8.85 -8.11 -3.11
CA GLY A 157 9.47 -6.91 -2.56
C GLY A 157 9.03 -5.61 -3.25
N GLU A 158 8.27 -5.71 -4.35
CA GLU A 158 7.62 -4.55 -4.97
C GLU A 158 6.39 -4.15 -4.15
N GLU A 159 6.27 -2.86 -3.86
CA GLU A 159 5.15 -2.32 -3.10
C GLU A 159 4.79 -0.89 -3.54
N LYS A 160 3.52 -0.53 -3.35
CA LYS A 160 3.00 0.81 -3.60
C LYS A 160 2.05 1.21 -2.47
N SER A 161 2.29 2.39 -1.90
CA SER A 161 1.47 2.96 -0.83
C SER A 161 0.77 4.23 -1.31
N TYR A 162 -0.48 4.40 -0.92
CA TYR A 162 -1.29 5.59 -1.19
C TYR A 162 -1.86 6.14 0.10
N ASP A 163 -1.89 7.46 0.23
CA ASP A 163 -2.47 8.15 1.37
C ASP A 163 -4.00 8.14 1.29
N LEU A 164 -4.65 7.85 2.41
CA LEU A 164 -6.09 7.96 2.60
C LEU A 164 -6.38 9.14 3.52
N GLY A 165 -6.75 10.27 2.93
CA GLY A 165 -7.05 11.51 3.63
C GLY A 165 -8.41 11.49 4.34
N GLU A 166 -8.55 12.37 5.33
CA GLU A 166 -9.80 12.65 6.03
C GLU A 166 -10.91 13.13 5.08
N LYS A 167 -12.16 12.71 5.31
CA LYS A 167 -13.32 13.13 4.50
C LYS A 167 -14.51 13.65 5.32
N ASP A 168 -15.53 12.84 5.58
CA ASP A 168 -16.76 13.29 6.23
C ASP A 168 -16.66 13.26 7.76
N VAL A 169 -15.69 12.52 8.30
CA VAL A 169 -15.48 12.34 9.74
C VAL A 169 -14.09 12.81 10.11
N ALA A 170 -14.04 13.87 10.91
CA ALA A 170 -12.79 14.48 11.31
C ALA A 170 -11.91 13.54 12.17
N GLY A 171 -10.61 13.60 11.93
CA GLY A 171 -9.56 12.87 12.65
C GLY A 171 -9.33 11.43 12.18
N ILE A 172 -9.90 11.00 11.05
CA ILE A 172 -9.69 9.66 10.48
C ILE A 172 -8.92 9.77 9.18
N SER A 173 -7.73 9.17 9.12
CA SER A 173 -6.86 9.16 7.95
C SER A 173 -5.85 8.02 8.06
N GLY A 174 -5.13 7.70 6.99
CA GLY A 174 -4.10 6.68 7.02
C GLY A 174 -3.57 6.34 5.64
N THR A 175 -3.31 5.07 5.38
CA THR A 175 -2.77 4.59 4.10
C THR A 175 -3.41 3.28 3.66
N VAL A 176 -3.29 3.00 2.37
CA VAL A 176 -3.40 1.65 1.80
C VAL A 176 -2.07 1.27 1.15
N LEU A 177 -1.53 0.12 1.53
CA LEU A 177 -0.31 -0.47 0.99
C LEU A 177 -0.66 -1.71 0.18
N PHE A 178 -0.16 -1.80 -1.05
CA PHE A 178 -0.22 -3.00 -1.88
C PHE A 178 1.19 -3.58 -2.00
N GLN A 179 1.36 -4.84 -1.64
CA GLN A 179 2.64 -5.57 -1.81
C GLN A 179 2.44 -6.70 -2.81
N GLU A 180 3.25 -6.74 -3.85
CA GLU A 180 3.13 -7.75 -4.91
C GLU A 180 3.55 -9.13 -4.40
N ARG A 181 2.74 -10.14 -4.70
CA ARG A 181 3.04 -11.56 -4.50
C ARG A 181 3.59 -12.18 -5.78
N VAL A 182 4.35 -13.27 -5.66
CA VAL A 182 4.92 -14.01 -6.80
C VAL A 182 3.84 -14.47 -7.79
N ASN A 183 2.63 -14.79 -7.32
CA ASN A 183 1.49 -15.12 -8.18
C ASN A 183 0.89 -13.93 -8.96
N GLY A 184 1.42 -12.72 -8.81
CA GLY A 184 1.02 -11.50 -9.50
C GLY A 184 -0.14 -10.74 -8.84
N PHE A 185 -0.80 -11.31 -7.83
CA PHE A 185 -1.77 -10.57 -7.00
C PHE A 185 -1.05 -9.73 -5.94
N ALA A 186 -1.82 -8.97 -5.17
CA ALA A 186 -1.29 -8.11 -4.11
C ALA A 186 -1.84 -8.51 -2.75
N LEU A 187 -1.01 -8.40 -1.72
CA LEU A 187 -1.47 -8.30 -0.33
C LEU A 187 -1.75 -6.83 -0.01
N ALA A 188 -3.02 -6.48 0.07
CA ALA A 188 -3.47 -5.12 0.39
C ALA A 188 -3.64 -4.94 1.89
N THR A 189 -2.98 -3.94 2.48
CA THR A 189 -3.08 -3.56 3.89
C THR A 189 -3.58 -2.13 4.03
N ILE A 190 -4.75 -1.93 4.63
CA ILE A 190 -5.25 -0.60 5.01
C ILE A 190 -4.90 -0.37 6.48
N SER A 191 -4.32 0.79 6.79
CA SER A 191 -4.00 1.23 8.15
C SER A 191 -4.55 2.63 8.38
N LEU A 192 -5.55 2.77 9.25
CA LEU A 192 -6.19 4.04 9.59
C LEU A 192 -6.00 4.41 11.07
N ASP A 193 -5.65 5.66 11.31
CA ASP A 193 -5.69 6.28 12.63
C ASP A 193 -7.08 6.86 12.92
N GLY A 194 -7.47 6.92 14.20
CA GLY A 194 -8.67 7.62 14.65
C GLY A 194 -10.01 6.88 14.44
N THR A 195 -9.98 5.63 13.99
CA THR A 195 -11.20 4.83 13.77
C THR A 195 -11.98 4.56 15.08
N PRO A 196 -13.34 4.52 15.03
CA PRO A 196 -14.14 4.14 16.19
C PRO A 196 -13.95 2.66 16.59
N ALA A 197 -13.54 2.42 17.85
CA ALA A 197 -13.14 1.09 18.34
C ALA A 197 -14.15 -0.05 18.15
N ASP A 198 -15.46 0.23 18.29
CA ASP A 198 -16.52 -0.79 18.14
C ASP A 198 -17.00 -0.95 16.67
N GLY A 199 -16.29 -0.35 15.72
CA GLY A 199 -16.67 -0.26 14.32
C GLY A 199 -16.14 -1.37 13.44
N THR A 200 -16.81 -1.58 12.31
CA THR A 200 -16.30 -2.31 11.15
C THR A 200 -16.61 -1.47 9.94
N HIS A 201 -15.57 -1.13 9.19
CA HIS A 201 -15.62 -0.09 8.17
C HIS A 201 -15.40 -0.74 6.79
N PRO A 202 -16.46 -0.94 5.99
CA PRO A 202 -16.31 -1.43 4.62
C PRO A 202 -15.37 -0.53 3.83
N ALA A 203 -14.57 -1.12 2.96
CA ALA A 203 -13.66 -0.39 2.08
C ALA A 203 -13.73 -0.96 0.68
N HIS A 204 -13.61 -0.09 -0.32
CA HIS A 204 -13.72 -0.45 -1.72
C HIS A 204 -12.72 0.32 -2.59
N ILE A 205 -12.33 -0.29 -3.70
CA ILE A 205 -11.76 0.39 -4.86
C ILE A 205 -12.91 0.78 -5.80
N HIS A 206 -12.91 2.02 -6.25
CA HIS A 206 -13.85 2.60 -7.19
C HIS A 206 -13.14 3.09 -8.45
N MET A 207 -13.81 3.09 -9.61
CA MET A 207 -13.26 3.69 -10.85
C MET A 207 -13.19 5.22 -10.79
N ASN A 208 -12.35 5.77 -11.67
CA ASN A 208 -12.06 7.19 -11.88
C ASN A 208 -11.31 7.82 -10.69
N SER A 209 -11.13 9.14 -10.71
CA SER A 209 -10.66 9.87 -9.52
C SER A 209 -11.74 10.00 -8.44
N ALA A 210 -11.32 10.20 -7.20
CA ALA A 210 -12.21 10.48 -6.06
C ALA A 210 -13.09 11.72 -6.27
N LEU A 211 -12.65 12.68 -7.08
CA LEU A 211 -13.42 13.89 -7.42
C LEU A 211 -14.59 13.57 -8.37
N GLU A 212 -14.37 12.69 -9.33
CA GLU A 212 -15.38 12.30 -10.32
C GLU A 212 -16.33 11.25 -9.76
N GLY A 213 -15.80 10.39 -8.89
CA GLY A 213 -16.48 9.22 -8.37
C GLY A 213 -16.66 8.13 -9.43
N GLY A 214 -17.22 6.99 -9.02
CA GLY A 214 -17.36 5.84 -9.91
C GLY A 214 -17.93 4.62 -9.20
N GLY A 215 -18.20 3.57 -9.99
CA GLY A 215 -18.66 2.28 -9.48
C GLY A 215 -17.57 1.54 -8.72
N ILE A 216 -17.97 0.66 -7.80
CA ILE A 216 -17.06 -0.26 -7.10
C ILE A 216 -16.55 -1.30 -8.10
N ILE A 217 -15.26 -1.60 -8.03
CA ILE A 217 -14.60 -2.65 -8.82
C ILE A 217 -13.95 -3.73 -7.96
N PHE A 218 -13.66 -3.43 -6.70
CA PHE A 218 -13.10 -4.41 -5.76
C PHE A 218 -13.48 -4.05 -4.32
N THR A 219 -13.81 -5.07 -3.54
CA THR A 219 -14.20 -4.95 -2.13
C THR A 219 -13.13 -5.56 -1.24
N PHE A 220 -12.55 -4.73 -0.37
CA PHE A 220 -11.61 -5.19 0.65
C PHE A 220 -12.34 -5.91 1.79
N ASN A 221 -11.59 -6.69 2.57
CA ASN A 221 -12.02 -6.98 3.92
C ASN A 221 -12.27 -5.66 4.69
N PRO A 222 -13.33 -5.58 5.50
CA PRO A 222 -13.60 -4.36 6.24
C PRO A 222 -12.49 -4.02 7.24
N VAL A 223 -12.18 -2.73 7.38
CA VAL A 223 -11.24 -2.23 8.39
C VAL A 223 -11.84 -2.43 9.79
N ASN A 224 -11.07 -3.06 10.66
CA ASN A 224 -11.42 -3.26 12.06
C ASN A 224 -11.25 -1.94 12.82
N GLY A 225 -12.33 -1.41 13.40
CA GLY A 225 -12.30 -0.10 14.06
C GLY A 225 -11.47 -0.06 15.35
N ALA A 226 -11.20 -1.19 16.01
CA ALA A 226 -10.36 -1.24 17.20
C ALA A 226 -8.87 -1.12 16.88
N THR A 227 -8.45 -1.68 15.75
CA THR A 227 -7.04 -1.69 15.33
C THR A 227 -6.73 -0.68 14.24
N GLY A 228 -7.75 -0.19 13.51
CA GLY A 228 -7.58 0.61 12.31
C GLY A 228 -7.10 -0.19 11.09
N MET A 229 -7.01 -1.52 11.19
CA MET A 229 -6.34 -2.35 10.19
C MET A 229 -7.35 -3.17 9.35
N SER A 230 -7.05 -3.32 8.06
CA SER A 230 -7.57 -4.39 7.19
C SER A 230 -6.42 -5.03 6.42
N VAL A 231 -6.53 -6.33 6.16
CA VAL A 231 -5.65 -7.06 5.25
C VAL A 231 -6.54 -7.84 4.28
N THR A 232 -6.24 -7.80 2.99
CA THR A 232 -6.99 -8.48 1.92
C THR A 232 -6.02 -9.02 0.89
N ASP A 233 -6.20 -10.26 0.45
CA ASP A 233 -5.54 -10.79 -0.74
C ASP A 233 -6.36 -10.42 -1.98
N THR A 234 -5.76 -9.78 -2.97
CA THR A 234 -6.51 -9.27 -4.14
C THR A 234 -6.88 -10.35 -5.15
N SER A 235 -6.46 -11.60 -4.92
CA SER A 235 -6.95 -12.78 -5.64
C SER A 235 -8.40 -13.14 -5.30
N GLU A 236 -8.95 -12.65 -4.18
CA GLU A 236 -10.35 -12.86 -3.80
C GLU A 236 -10.95 -11.59 -3.17
N SER A 237 -11.92 -10.98 -3.88
CA SER A 237 -12.73 -9.90 -3.31
C SER A 237 -13.61 -10.41 -2.18
N ALA A 238 -13.78 -9.62 -1.11
CA ALA A 238 -14.71 -9.92 -0.04
C ALA A 238 -16.19 -9.91 -0.49
N GLN A 239 -16.48 -9.38 -1.68
CA GLN A 239 -17.80 -9.43 -2.30
C GLN A 239 -17.84 -10.47 -3.43
N THR A 240 -18.71 -11.47 -3.27
CA THR A 240 -18.88 -12.51 -4.29
C THR A 240 -19.30 -11.92 -5.64
N GLY A 241 -18.59 -12.33 -6.70
CA GLY A 241 -18.90 -11.98 -8.09
C GLY A 241 -18.14 -10.75 -8.60
N GLU A 242 -17.25 -10.16 -7.80
CA GLU A 242 -16.26 -9.21 -8.28
C GLU A 242 -15.02 -9.96 -8.79
N ASP A 243 -14.38 -9.40 -9.82
CA ASP A 243 -13.17 -9.96 -10.41
C ASP A 243 -11.95 -9.67 -9.52
N PRO A 244 -10.96 -10.58 -9.47
CA PRO A 244 -9.72 -10.33 -8.75
C PRO A 244 -8.89 -9.25 -9.45
N LEU A 245 -7.96 -8.63 -8.71
CA LEU A 245 -7.09 -7.57 -9.22
C LEU A 245 -5.62 -7.95 -9.04
N ILE A 246 -4.88 -8.00 -10.15
CA ILE A 246 -3.43 -8.20 -10.11
C ILE A 246 -2.70 -6.90 -9.74
N TYR A 247 -1.50 -7.00 -9.18
CA TYR A 247 -0.72 -5.85 -8.71
C TYR A 247 -0.44 -4.82 -9.82
N THR A 248 -0.06 -5.29 -11.02
CA THR A 248 0.22 -4.41 -12.16
C THR A 248 -0.99 -3.59 -12.58
N ASP A 249 -2.20 -4.16 -12.48
CA ASP A 249 -3.43 -3.43 -12.79
C ASP A 249 -3.70 -2.37 -11.71
N ILE A 250 -3.47 -2.68 -10.43
CA ILE A 250 -3.69 -1.74 -9.31
C ILE A 250 -2.80 -0.48 -9.44
N VAL A 251 -1.58 -0.62 -9.95
CA VAL A 251 -0.66 0.52 -10.08
C VAL A 251 -0.94 1.38 -11.33
N GLU A 252 -1.66 0.86 -12.32
CA GLU A 252 -2.01 1.56 -13.58
C GLU A 252 -3.50 1.91 -13.69
N ILE A 253 -4.34 1.52 -12.73
CA ILE A 253 -5.79 1.75 -12.85
C ILE A 253 -6.17 3.20 -12.55
N ASP A 254 -7.11 3.72 -13.33
CA ASP A 254 -7.86 4.94 -13.03
C ASP A 254 -8.87 4.68 -11.90
N ALA A 255 -8.43 4.82 -10.64
CA ALA A 255 -9.24 4.47 -9.48
C ALA A 255 -8.95 5.30 -8.23
N TYR A 256 -9.81 5.11 -7.22
CA TYR A 256 -9.64 5.62 -5.87
C TYR A 256 -10.20 4.64 -4.82
N VAL A 257 -9.75 4.78 -3.58
CA VAL A 257 -10.22 4.00 -2.43
C VAL A 257 -11.13 4.85 -1.56
N ASN A 258 -12.23 4.23 -1.12
CA ASN A 258 -13.08 4.73 -0.05
C ASN A 258 -13.06 3.78 1.13
N VAL A 259 -13.06 4.35 2.34
CA VAL A 259 -13.41 3.64 3.58
C VAL A 259 -14.66 4.28 4.17
N HIS A 260 -15.68 3.46 4.42
CA HIS A 260 -17.00 3.89 4.87
C HIS A 260 -17.14 3.83 6.39
N LEU A 261 -18.01 4.67 6.95
CA LEU A 261 -18.25 4.70 8.40
C LEU A 261 -18.82 3.38 8.92
N SER A 262 -19.77 2.77 8.22
CA SER A 262 -20.28 1.42 8.54
C SER A 262 -21.12 0.88 7.39
N ALA A 263 -21.43 -0.43 7.41
CA ALA A 263 -22.37 -1.03 6.46
C ALA A 263 -23.77 -0.40 6.47
N SER A 264 -24.18 0.24 7.57
CA SER A 264 -25.46 0.96 7.67
C SER A 264 -25.38 2.43 7.22
N ALA A 265 -24.17 2.95 7.02
CA ALA A 265 -23.87 4.34 6.68
C ALA A 265 -22.84 4.42 5.55
N LEU A 266 -23.06 3.67 4.46
CA LEU A 266 -22.16 3.65 3.29
C LEU A 266 -22.04 5.03 2.61
N GLY A 267 -23.00 5.94 2.80
CA GLY A 267 -22.90 7.30 2.29
C GLY A 267 -21.94 8.21 3.07
N THR A 268 -21.38 7.75 4.19
CA THR A 268 -20.43 8.53 5.00
C THR A 268 -19.04 7.92 4.83
N ILE A 269 -18.12 8.69 4.25
CA ILE A 269 -16.75 8.29 3.97
C ILE A 269 -15.85 8.79 5.10
N VAL A 270 -15.11 7.89 5.74
CA VAL A 270 -14.20 8.25 6.83
C VAL A 270 -12.79 8.53 6.34
N ALA A 271 -12.33 7.84 5.29
CA ALA A 271 -11.05 8.09 4.65
C ALA A 271 -11.17 7.82 3.14
N GLN A 272 -10.44 8.59 2.33
CA GLN A 272 -10.49 8.54 0.87
C GLN A 272 -9.12 8.87 0.27
N GLY A 273 -8.73 8.18 -0.79
CA GLY A 273 -7.48 8.47 -1.49
C GLY A 273 -7.47 7.96 -2.92
N ASP A 274 -6.89 8.74 -3.82
CA ASP A 274 -6.67 8.35 -5.20
C ASP A 274 -5.54 7.30 -5.30
N ILE A 275 -5.69 6.33 -6.20
CA ILE A 275 -4.70 5.25 -6.42
C ILE A 275 -4.41 5.09 -7.92
N GLY A 276 -3.45 4.22 -8.25
CA GLY A 276 -3.06 3.95 -9.64
C GLY A 276 -2.68 5.23 -10.39
N GLU A 277 -3.24 5.44 -11.58
CA GLU A 277 -3.04 6.64 -12.41
C GLU A 277 -3.39 7.95 -11.70
N ASN A 278 -4.36 7.92 -10.78
CA ASN A 278 -4.76 9.09 -10.02
C ASN A 278 -3.88 9.33 -8.78
N GLY A 279 -3.04 8.38 -8.39
CA GLY A 279 -2.17 8.53 -7.23
C GLY A 279 -1.34 9.81 -7.32
N LEU A 280 -1.01 10.43 -6.18
CA LEU A 280 -0.14 11.61 -6.16
C LEU A 280 1.32 11.17 -6.14
N THR A 281 2.18 11.82 -6.95
CA THR A 281 3.63 11.53 -6.98
C THR A 281 4.35 12.10 -5.75
N GLY A 282 3.72 13.07 -5.07
CA GLY A 282 4.29 13.86 -3.98
C GLY A 282 4.94 15.17 -4.46
N GLU A 283 5.07 15.39 -5.77
CA GLU A 283 5.47 16.68 -6.32
C GLU A 283 4.30 17.67 -6.24
N GLU A 284 4.57 18.87 -5.73
CA GLU A 284 3.57 19.91 -5.56
C GLU A 284 4.11 21.32 -5.75
N LYS A 285 3.23 22.23 -6.17
CA LYS A 285 3.52 23.64 -6.34
C LYS A 285 2.38 24.50 -5.84
N SER A 286 2.67 25.34 -4.85
CA SER A 286 1.73 26.32 -4.32
C SER A 286 2.03 27.72 -4.85
N TYR A 287 0.97 28.48 -5.14
CA TYR A 287 1.03 29.89 -5.50
C TYR A 287 0.09 30.69 -4.58
N ASP A 288 0.55 31.86 -4.15
CA ASP A 288 -0.24 32.77 -3.31
C ASP A 288 -1.30 33.48 -4.16
N LEU A 289 -2.50 33.64 -3.61
CA LEU A 289 -3.61 34.40 -4.18
C LEU A 289 -3.89 35.60 -3.27
N ASP A 290 -3.40 36.76 -3.68
CA ASP A 290 -3.52 38.02 -2.95
C ASP A 290 -4.93 38.60 -3.04
N GLU A 291 -5.29 39.36 -2.00
CA GLU A 291 -6.52 40.15 -1.95
C GLU A 291 -6.59 41.18 -3.09
N LYS A 292 -7.78 41.36 -3.67
CA LYS A 292 -7.98 42.33 -4.76
C LYS A 292 -9.14 43.32 -4.54
N ASP A 293 -10.34 43.03 -5.05
CA ASP A 293 -11.47 43.97 -5.02
C ASP A 293 -12.32 43.83 -3.75
N ALA A 294 -12.16 42.73 -3.00
CA ALA A 294 -12.92 42.41 -1.80
C ALA A 294 -11.98 42.28 -0.58
N PRO A 295 -11.97 43.29 0.32
CA PRO A 295 -11.09 43.25 1.48
C PRO A 295 -11.33 42.05 2.40
N GLY A 296 -10.25 41.43 2.86
CA GLY A 296 -10.21 40.30 3.76
C GLY A 296 -10.24 38.92 3.10
N ILE A 297 -10.20 38.83 1.76
CA ILE A 297 -10.21 37.55 1.03
C ILE A 297 -8.86 37.34 0.34
N SER A 298 -8.17 36.26 0.69
CA SER A 298 -6.90 35.84 0.09
C SER A 298 -6.70 34.35 0.32
N GLY A 299 -5.66 33.75 -0.24
CA GLY A 299 -5.40 32.32 -0.03
C GLY A 299 -4.29 31.77 -0.90
N THR A 300 -4.41 30.52 -1.29
CA THR A 300 -3.46 29.83 -2.18
C THR A 300 -4.17 28.97 -3.20
N VAL A 301 -3.47 28.65 -4.28
CA VAL A 301 -3.76 27.51 -5.16
C VAL A 301 -2.58 26.55 -5.12
N LEU A 302 -2.86 25.30 -4.76
CA LEU A 302 -1.91 24.19 -4.73
C LEU A 302 -2.18 23.28 -5.92
N PHE A 303 -1.15 22.98 -6.71
CA PHE A 303 -1.18 21.94 -7.73
C PHE A 303 -0.35 20.76 -7.22
N GLN A 304 -0.90 19.56 -7.28
CA GLN A 304 -0.19 18.32 -6.94
C GLN A 304 -0.18 17.42 -8.16
N GLU A 305 0.98 16.87 -8.50
CA GLU A 305 1.13 16.00 -9.67
C GLU A 305 0.52 14.62 -9.41
N ARG A 306 -0.25 14.14 -10.38
CA ARG A 306 -0.75 12.76 -10.43
C ARG A 306 0.21 11.86 -11.21
N GLU A 307 0.17 10.56 -10.96
CA GLU A 307 1.03 9.57 -11.65
C GLU A 307 0.82 9.57 -13.17
N ASN A 308 -0.39 9.90 -13.65
CA ASN A 308 -0.69 10.07 -15.07
C ASN A 308 -0.19 11.41 -15.69
N GLY A 309 0.44 12.30 -14.91
CA GLY A 309 0.96 13.60 -15.35
C GLY A 309 -0.05 14.76 -15.30
N GLU A 310 -1.32 14.48 -14.98
CA GLU A 310 -2.32 15.51 -14.68
C GLU A 310 -2.03 16.19 -13.34
N ALA A 311 -2.73 17.27 -13.03
CA ALA A 311 -2.63 17.93 -11.73
C ALA A 311 -3.95 17.94 -10.96
N LEU A 312 -3.90 17.64 -9.66
CA LEU A 312 -4.95 17.97 -8.72
C LEU A 312 -4.75 19.42 -8.24
N ALA A 313 -5.62 20.33 -8.67
CA ALA A 313 -5.62 21.72 -8.22
C ALA A 313 -6.55 21.90 -7.02
N THR A 314 -6.02 22.39 -5.91
CA THR A 314 -6.77 22.74 -4.69
C THR A 314 -6.64 24.24 -4.43
N ILE A 315 -7.76 24.98 -4.48
CA ILE A 315 -7.82 26.38 -4.07
C ILE A 315 -8.28 26.45 -2.62
N SER A 316 -7.57 27.21 -1.78
CA SER A 316 -7.88 27.43 -0.38
C SER A 316 -7.89 28.92 -0.06
N LEU A 317 -9.07 29.49 0.13
CA LEU A 317 -9.27 30.89 0.48
C LEU A 317 -9.71 31.05 1.95
N VAL A 318 -9.30 32.16 2.55
CA VAL A 318 -9.83 32.64 3.83
C VAL A 318 -10.73 33.86 3.61
N GLY A 319 -11.69 34.07 4.51
CA GLY A 319 -12.54 35.26 4.50
C GLY A 319 -13.69 35.24 3.48
N THR A 320 -13.92 34.12 2.79
CA THR A 320 -15.05 33.97 1.86
C THR A 320 -16.41 34.13 2.58
N PRO A 321 -17.42 34.75 1.94
CA PRO A 321 -18.78 34.80 2.48
C PRO A 321 -19.45 33.43 2.53
N ASP A 322 -20.00 33.07 3.69
CA ASP A 322 -20.76 31.83 3.91
C ASP A 322 -21.89 31.63 2.88
N GLY A 323 -21.99 30.42 2.31
CA GLY A 323 -22.91 30.09 1.22
C GLY A 323 -22.60 30.75 -0.13
N GLY A 324 -21.46 31.44 -0.26
CA GLY A 324 -20.97 31.99 -1.52
C GLY A 324 -20.57 30.89 -2.51
N VAL A 325 -20.56 31.22 -3.80
CA VAL A 325 -20.00 30.36 -4.86
C VAL A 325 -19.13 31.25 -5.73
N HIS A 326 -17.84 30.96 -5.75
CA HIS A 326 -16.82 31.84 -6.31
C HIS A 326 -16.16 31.17 -7.52
N PRO A 327 -16.55 31.52 -8.76
CA PRO A 327 -15.89 31.01 -9.95
C PRO A 327 -14.40 31.30 -9.94
N ALA A 328 -13.57 30.38 -10.41
CA ALA A 328 -12.13 30.55 -10.49
C ALA A 328 -11.59 30.08 -11.84
N HIS A 329 -10.55 30.76 -12.33
CA HIS A 329 -9.98 30.49 -13.65
C HIS A 329 -8.47 30.70 -13.67
N ILE A 330 -7.78 29.99 -14.58
CA ILE A 330 -6.48 30.39 -15.09
C ILE A 330 -6.69 31.28 -16.31
N HIS A 331 -6.00 32.41 -16.33
CA HIS A 331 -5.89 33.31 -17.47
C HIS A 331 -4.47 33.29 -18.03
N SER A 332 -4.31 33.44 -19.35
CA SER A 332 -2.98 33.60 -19.96
C SER A 332 -2.44 35.03 -19.78
N GLY A 333 -1.13 35.21 -19.75
CA GLY A 333 -0.45 36.47 -19.45
C GLY A 333 -0.22 36.65 -17.94
N ASN A 334 0.22 37.83 -17.52
CA ASN A 334 0.36 38.17 -16.10
C ASN A 334 -0.86 38.92 -15.55
N ALA A 335 -1.02 38.87 -14.23
CA ALA A 335 -2.11 39.45 -13.47
C ALA A 335 -2.25 40.97 -13.62
N ALA A 336 -1.14 41.69 -13.85
CA ALA A 336 -1.11 43.15 -13.97
C ALA A 336 -1.68 43.65 -15.30
N VAL A 337 -1.49 42.89 -16.38
CA VAL A 337 -1.98 43.22 -17.73
C VAL A 337 -3.33 42.56 -17.99
N GLY A 338 -3.51 41.34 -17.52
CA GLY A 338 -4.67 40.49 -17.79
C GLY A 338 -4.59 39.76 -19.13
N GLY A 339 -5.57 38.89 -19.37
CA GLY A 339 -5.67 38.08 -20.59
C GLY A 339 -6.89 37.15 -20.58
N PRO A 340 -7.12 36.39 -21.67
CA PRO A 340 -8.26 35.48 -21.78
C PRO A 340 -8.18 34.34 -20.77
N VAL A 341 -9.35 33.79 -20.41
CA VAL A 341 -9.46 32.55 -19.61
C VAL A 341 -9.03 31.37 -20.48
N ILE A 342 -8.12 30.55 -19.96
CA ILE A 342 -7.63 29.34 -20.62
C ILE A 342 -8.10 28.06 -19.92
N LEU A 343 -8.31 28.08 -18.61
CA LEU A 343 -8.81 26.95 -17.83
C LEU A 343 -9.84 27.41 -16.81
N THR A 344 -10.89 26.60 -16.61
CA THR A 344 -11.95 26.85 -15.63
C THR A 344 -11.87 25.84 -14.50
N PHE A 345 -11.74 26.31 -13.27
CA PHE A 345 -11.80 25.44 -12.09
C PHE A 345 -13.23 25.21 -11.64
N THR A 346 -13.42 24.17 -10.82
CA THR A 346 -14.55 24.09 -9.89
C THR A 346 -14.59 25.36 -9.04
N SER A 347 -15.78 25.96 -8.91
CA SER A 347 -15.96 27.17 -8.11
C SER A 347 -15.66 26.91 -6.64
N VAL A 348 -15.00 27.86 -5.98
CA VAL A 348 -14.72 27.81 -4.53
C VAL A 348 -16.02 27.94 -3.75
N ASP A 349 -16.27 26.99 -2.85
CA ASP A 349 -17.38 27.04 -1.90
C ASP A 349 -17.08 28.11 -0.85
N GLY A 350 -17.92 29.13 -0.75
CA GLY A 350 -17.69 30.25 0.16
C GLY A 350 -17.82 29.90 1.65
N THR A 351 -18.43 28.76 1.98
CA THR A 351 -18.56 28.24 3.35
C THR A 351 -17.24 27.64 3.83
N THR A 352 -16.60 26.82 2.99
CA THR A 352 -15.35 26.14 3.34
C THR A 352 -14.11 26.92 2.90
N GLY A 353 -14.26 27.81 1.93
CA GLY A 353 -13.15 28.49 1.25
C GLY A 353 -12.41 27.61 0.26
N MET A 354 -12.90 26.40 -0.03
CA MET A 354 -12.16 25.38 -0.79
C MET A 354 -12.80 25.06 -2.14
N SER A 355 -11.97 24.72 -3.13
CA SER A 355 -12.37 23.87 -4.26
C SER A 355 -11.24 22.95 -4.68
N GLN A 356 -11.62 21.87 -5.36
CA GLN A 356 -10.70 20.94 -6.01
C GLN A 356 -11.11 20.74 -7.47
N SER A 357 -10.13 20.63 -8.36
CA SER A 357 -10.34 20.38 -9.79
C SER A 357 -9.25 19.45 -10.32
N ASN A 358 -9.63 18.52 -11.20
CA ASN A 358 -8.65 17.82 -12.02
C ASN A 358 -8.22 18.74 -13.18
N VAL A 359 -6.91 18.81 -13.43
CA VAL A 359 -6.29 19.64 -14.47
C VAL A 359 -5.59 18.71 -15.45
N ALA A 360 -6.26 18.49 -16.58
CA ALA A 360 -5.82 17.60 -17.66
C ALA A 360 -5.80 18.31 -19.02
N GLU A 361 -6.69 19.29 -19.22
CA GLU A 361 -6.80 20.03 -20.47
C GLU A 361 -7.26 21.49 -20.23
N LEU A 362 -6.90 22.36 -21.16
CA LEU A 362 -7.45 23.71 -21.29
C LEU A 362 -8.90 23.65 -21.80
N ASN A 363 -9.62 24.76 -21.66
CA ASN A 363 -11.00 24.91 -22.13
C ASN A 363 -11.19 24.68 -23.65
N ASP A 364 -10.11 24.68 -24.44
CA ASP A 364 -10.15 24.39 -25.88
C ASP A 364 -9.79 22.93 -26.24
N GLY A 365 -9.56 22.08 -25.24
CA GLY A 365 -9.19 20.66 -25.38
C GLY A 365 -7.70 20.42 -25.62
N THR A 366 -6.85 21.44 -25.47
CA THR A 366 -5.39 21.26 -25.47
C THR A 366 -4.98 20.60 -24.15
N GLU A 367 -4.25 19.49 -24.22
CA GLU A 367 -3.65 18.83 -23.04
C GLU A 367 -2.83 19.82 -22.21
N PHE A 368 -3.03 19.79 -20.89
CA PHE A 368 -2.43 20.71 -19.94
C PHE A 368 -2.33 20.05 -18.57
N GLY A 369 -1.16 19.49 -18.28
CA GLY A 369 -0.89 18.74 -17.05
C GLY A 369 -0.06 19.53 -16.03
N TYR A 370 0.49 18.82 -15.05
CA TYR A 370 1.27 19.42 -13.97
C TYR A 370 2.52 20.17 -14.48
N ALA A 371 3.26 19.57 -15.41
CA ALA A 371 4.46 20.19 -15.98
C ALA A 371 4.12 21.53 -16.68
N ASP A 372 2.98 21.60 -17.39
CA ASP A 372 2.56 22.81 -18.08
C ASP A 372 2.17 23.94 -17.10
N VAL A 373 1.60 23.60 -15.94
CA VAL A 373 1.32 24.58 -14.87
C VAL A 373 2.60 25.30 -14.41
N LEU A 374 3.74 24.60 -14.38
CA LEU A 374 5.00 25.18 -13.91
C LEU A 374 5.57 26.21 -14.91
N ASP A 375 5.27 26.03 -16.21
CA ASP A 375 5.83 26.85 -17.29
C ASP A 375 4.85 27.87 -17.88
N VAL A 376 3.56 27.79 -17.52
CA VAL A 376 2.52 28.66 -18.10
C VAL A 376 2.81 30.13 -17.81
N ASP A 377 2.75 30.97 -18.86
CA ASP A 377 2.57 32.41 -18.71
C ASP A 377 1.10 32.65 -18.35
N GLY A 378 0.79 32.55 -17.05
CA GLY A 378 -0.57 32.63 -16.56
C GLY A 378 -0.72 33.24 -15.16
N TYR A 379 -1.97 33.49 -14.79
CA TYR A 379 -2.37 33.91 -13.45
C TYR A 379 -3.76 33.38 -13.12
N VAL A 380 -4.04 33.21 -11.83
CA VAL A 380 -5.32 32.76 -11.31
C VAL A 380 -6.15 33.95 -10.84
N ASN A 381 -7.45 33.93 -11.17
CA ASN A 381 -8.45 34.80 -10.57
C ASN A 381 -9.51 33.96 -9.87
N VAL A 382 -9.95 34.43 -8.70
CA VAL A 382 -11.19 33.98 -8.06
C VAL A 382 -12.18 35.14 -8.02
N HIS A 383 -13.42 34.91 -8.41
CA HIS A 383 -14.45 35.93 -8.60
C HIS A 383 -15.48 35.92 -7.47
N LEU A 384 -16.11 37.07 -7.20
CA LEU A 384 -17.08 37.19 -6.11
C LEU A 384 -18.32 36.32 -6.31
N SER A 385 -18.87 36.28 -7.52
CA SER A 385 -19.96 35.37 -7.89
C SER A 385 -20.15 35.32 -9.41
N ALA A 386 -20.92 34.36 -9.91
CA ALA A 386 -21.29 34.30 -11.33
C ALA A 386 -22.01 35.57 -11.83
N THR A 387 -22.77 36.26 -10.97
CA THR A 387 -23.44 37.53 -11.30
C THR A 387 -22.54 38.76 -11.17
N GLN A 388 -21.41 38.63 -10.48
CA GLN A 388 -20.43 39.69 -10.22
C GLN A 388 -19.04 39.24 -10.69
N ILE A 389 -18.95 38.67 -11.88
CA ILE A 389 -17.70 38.11 -12.41
C ILE A 389 -16.59 39.16 -12.58
N GLN A 390 -16.94 40.44 -12.67
CA GLN A 390 -15.95 41.52 -12.77
C GLN A 390 -15.33 41.90 -11.42
N THR A 391 -15.82 41.36 -10.31
CA THR A 391 -15.25 41.58 -8.97
C THR A 391 -14.35 40.41 -8.63
N ILE A 392 -13.05 40.64 -8.57
CA ILE A 392 -12.03 39.63 -8.27
C ILE A 392 -11.75 39.67 -6.77
N VAL A 393 -11.95 38.55 -6.08
CA VAL A 393 -11.74 38.47 -4.63
C VAL A 393 -10.32 38.08 -4.26
N ALA A 394 -9.69 37.20 -5.05
CA ALA A 394 -8.30 36.80 -4.88
C ALA A 394 -7.61 36.61 -6.25
N GLN A 395 -6.32 36.95 -6.36
CA GLN A 395 -5.55 36.88 -7.60
C GLN A 395 -4.08 36.58 -7.34
N GLY A 396 -3.45 35.76 -8.19
CA GLY A 396 -2.00 35.53 -8.12
C GLY A 396 -1.42 35.06 -9.45
N ASP A 397 -0.19 35.49 -9.77
CA ASP A 397 0.57 34.98 -10.90
C ASP A 397 1.00 33.52 -10.65
N ILE A 398 1.07 32.71 -11.71
CA ILE A 398 1.50 31.31 -11.67
C ILE A 398 2.54 31.04 -12.76
N GLY A 399 3.16 29.85 -12.71
CA GLY A 399 4.14 29.41 -13.70
C GLY A 399 5.28 30.41 -13.92
N ALA A 400 5.50 30.80 -15.18
CA ALA A 400 6.58 31.69 -15.60
C ALA A 400 6.47 33.14 -15.09
N ASN A 401 5.31 33.54 -14.53
CA ASN A 401 5.09 34.90 -14.04
C ASN A 401 5.44 35.10 -12.57
N VAL A 402 5.87 34.03 -11.88
CA VAL A 402 6.25 34.11 -10.46
C VAL A 402 7.71 34.57 -10.35
N GLU A 403 7.93 35.65 -9.58
CA GLU A 403 9.27 36.23 -9.33
C GLU A 403 10.15 35.39 -8.40
#